data_AF-A0A8T3ASG1-F1
#
_entry.id   AF-A0A8T3ASG1-F1
#
_cell.length_a   1.000
_cell.length_b   1.000
_cell.length_c   1.000
_cell.angle_alpha   90.00
_cell.angle_beta   90.00
_cell.angle_gamma   90.00
#
_symmetry.space_group_name_H-M   'P 1'
#
loop_
_entity.id
_entity.type
_entity.pdbx_description
1 polymer ?
#
loop_
_entity_poly.entity_id
_entity_poly.type
_entity_poly.pdbx_seq_one_letter_code
_entity_poly.pdbx_strand_id
1 'polypeptide(L)'
;MGSSKGGKEKKRELSDHVLKLRRRLQDALSLGIRLIDGKGKRWQCLDAEIQCYALRTMVAFIECMSSATLQLPLIKDSIGDMLLALEGILQSENERNLSLTIEVVNKLLSSLGSSIRQYHVVEVVFALSRLVSLSHPVVTISSVIALNCILTNLGHMRSEVYMEMWKALEKANIVHNISLALQDYFVGISSSEYFIQMSSLLKTILWKWPSSRYCVWSNCNLMAKLGDRLSDPDSKIIVGVLNLCSALALCGNGALKILENEELLSKIVCALESSQDYNVRVEALKICQQLSVQIMKQRIL
;
A
#
# COMPACT_ATOMS: atom_id res chain seq x y z
N MET A 1 -49.12 20.25 -24.07
CA MET A 1 -48.76 19.15 -25.00
C MET A 1 -47.47 19.56 -25.67
N GLY A 2 -46.29 18.94 -25.53
CA GLY A 2 -45.95 17.56 -25.21
C GLY A 2 -44.97 17.08 -26.29
N SER A 3 -43.86 16.46 -25.86
CA SER A 3 -42.82 15.73 -26.64
C SER A 3 -41.70 16.59 -27.27
N SER A 4 -40.45 16.60 -26.79
CA SER A 4 -39.47 15.53 -26.46
C SER A 4 -38.88 14.78 -27.66
N LYS A 5 -37.54 14.72 -27.66
CA LYS A 5 -36.59 13.70 -28.20
C LYS A 5 -35.55 14.33 -29.15
N GLY A 6 -34.25 14.23 -28.94
CA GLY A 6 -33.50 13.56 -27.89
C GLY A 6 -32.03 13.94 -28.04
N GLY A 7 -31.41 14.37 -26.95
CA GLY A 7 -29.96 14.50 -26.89
C GLY A 7 -29.36 13.10 -26.98
N LYS A 8 -28.79 12.75 -28.13
CA LYS A 8 -27.89 11.60 -28.24
C LYS A 8 -26.72 11.88 -27.30
N GLU A 9 -26.65 11.16 -26.19
CA GLU A 9 -25.38 10.95 -25.48
C GLU A 9 -24.38 10.45 -26.53
N LYS A 10 -23.41 11.31 -26.89
CA LYS A 10 -22.25 10.88 -27.66
C LYS A 10 -21.58 9.78 -26.83
N LYS A 11 -21.69 8.52 -27.28
CA LYS A 11 -20.78 7.45 -26.84
C LYS A 11 -19.38 8.04 -26.94
N ARG A 12 -18.68 8.14 -25.81
CA ARG A 12 -17.30 8.63 -25.76
C ARG A 12 -16.43 7.61 -26.49
N GLU A 13 -16.28 7.79 -27.80
CA GLU A 13 -15.45 6.94 -28.64
C GLU A 13 -13.97 7.17 -28.32
N LEU A 14 -13.20 6.08 -28.25
CA LEU A 14 -11.76 6.13 -28.07
C LEU A 14 -11.11 6.68 -29.33
N SER A 15 -10.05 7.49 -29.18
CA SER A 15 -9.27 7.94 -30.33
C SER A 15 -8.52 6.77 -30.98
N ASP A 16 -8.24 6.89 -32.28
CA ASP A 16 -7.47 5.89 -33.05
C ASP A 16 -6.09 5.64 -32.44
N HIS A 17 -5.50 6.67 -31.84
CA HIS A 17 -4.22 6.56 -31.13
C HIS A 17 -4.32 5.61 -29.93
N VAL A 18 -5.35 5.76 -29.09
CA VAL A 18 -5.57 4.89 -27.92
C VAL A 18 -5.85 3.45 -28.36
N LEU A 19 -6.63 3.26 -29.43
CA LEU A 19 -6.89 1.94 -29.99
C LEU A 19 -5.64 1.26 -30.56
N LYS A 20 -4.72 2.03 -31.16
CA LYS A 20 -3.42 1.52 -31.64
C LYS A 20 -2.53 1.09 -30.47
N LEU A 21 -2.42 1.91 -29.43
CA LEU A 21 -1.63 1.56 -28.24
C LEU A 21 -2.21 0.38 -27.49
N ARG A 22 -3.54 0.29 -27.39
CA ARG A 22 -4.23 -0.86 -26.81
C ARG A 22 -3.91 -2.15 -27.56
N ARG A 23 -3.96 -2.15 -28.89
CA ARG A 23 -3.60 -3.33 -29.69
C ARG A 23 -2.16 -3.78 -29.43
N ARG A 24 -1.21 -2.83 -29.46
CA ARG A 24 0.20 -3.11 -29.14
C ARG A 24 0.39 -3.69 -27.74
N LEU A 25 -0.35 -3.17 -26.75
CA LEU A 25 -0.37 -3.72 -25.39
C LEU A 25 -0.87 -5.16 -25.42
N GLN A 26 -2.03 -5.43 -26.04
CA GLN A 26 -2.59 -6.77 -26.12
C GLN A 26 -1.64 -7.77 -26.78
N ASP A 27 -1.00 -7.38 -27.89
CA ASP A 27 -0.01 -8.21 -28.58
C ASP A 27 1.16 -8.53 -27.64
N ALA A 28 1.71 -7.52 -26.95
CA ALA A 28 2.80 -7.72 -26.00
C ALA A 28 2.43 -8.61 -24.81
N LEU A 29 1.24 -8.41 -24.22
CA LEU A 29 0.75 -9.22 -23.10
C LEU A 29 0.50 -10.68 -23.54
N SER A 30 0.01 -10.89 -24.76
CA SER A 30 -0.24 -12.24 -25.29
C SER A 30 1.02 -13.09 -25.43
N LEU A 31 2.21 -12.47 -25.50
CA LEU A 31 3.48 -13.21 -25.53
C LEU A 31 3.74 -13.96 -24.23
N GLY A 32 3.32 -13.40 -23.09
CA GLY A 32 3.56 -13.99 -21.77
C GLY A 32 2.35 -14.56 -21.05
N ILE A 33 1.13 -14.12 -21.38
CA ILE A 33 -0.09 -14.64 -20.77
C ILE A 33 -0.45 -16.01 -21.39
N ARG A 34 -0.68 -16.99 -20.52
CA ARG A 34 -1.13 -18.35 -20.88
C ARG A 34 -2.35 -18.73 -20.07
N LEU A 35 -3.25 -19.51 -20.66
CA LEU A 35 -4.36 -20.13 -19.95
C LEU A 35 -3.84 -21.37 -19.23
N ILE A 36 -4.05 -21.44 -17.92
CA ILE A 36 -3.69 -22.61 -17.10
C ILE A 36 -4.97 -23.35 -16.77
N ASP A 37 -4.99 -24.66 -17.07
CA ASP A 37 -6.12 -25.53 -16.79
C ASP A 37 -6.57 -25.41 -15.33
N GLY A 38 -7.84 -25.06 -15.13
CA GLY A 38 -8.45 -24.88 -13.81
C GLY A 38 -7.96 -23.70 -12.97
N LYS A 39 -7.00 -22.88 -13.45
CA LYS A 39 -6.41 -21.76 -12.69
C LYS A 39 -6.50 -20.39 -13.40
N GLY A 40 -7.13 -20.35 -14.56
CA GLY A 40 -7.34 -19.13 -15.33
C GLY A 40 -6.09 -18.65 -16.07
N LYS A 41 -6.13 -17.41 -16.56
CA LYS A 41 -4.99 -16.78 -17.24
C LYS A 41 -3.90 -16.42 -16.22
N ARG A 42 -2.63 -16.61 -16.55
CA ARG A 42 -1.47 -16.10 -15.80
C ARG A 42 -0.31 -15.76 -16.72
N TRP A 43 0.56 -14.87 -16.28
CA TRP A 43 1.83 -14.63 -16.95
C TRP A 43 2.83 -15.75 -16.61
N GLN A 44 3.45 -16.35 -17.62
CA GLN A 44 4.41 -17.45 -17.48
C GLN A 44 5.77 -17.18 -18.13
N CYS A 45 5.94 -16.07 -18.85
CA CYS A 45 7.19 -15.79 -19.56
C CYS A 45 8.27 -15.24 -18.62
N LEU A 46 9.40 -15.95 -18.54
CA LEU A 46 10.57 -15.53 -17.76
C LEU A 46 11.62 -14.78 -18.59
N ASP A 47 11.42 -14.68 -19.91
CA ASP A 47 12.34 -13.97 -20.80
C ASP A 47 12.35 -12.48 -20.48
N ALA A 48 13.54 -11.96 -20.17
CA ALA A 48 13.72 -10.58 -19.72
C ALA A 48 13.35 -9.56 -20.81
N GLU A 49 13.58 -9.84 -22.08
CA GLU A 49 13.27 -8.92 -23.17
C GLU A 49 11.76 -8.88 -23.44
N ILE A 50 11.08 -10.02 -23.37
CA ILE A 50 9.61 -10.08 -23.49
C ILE A 50 8.95 -9.35 -22.33
N GLN A 51 9.43 -9.55 -21.09
CA GLN A 51 8.96 -8.81 -19.92
C GLN A 51 9.18 -7.29 -20.09
N CYS A 52 10.40 -6.88 -20.48
CA CYS A 52 10.74 -5.47 -20.71
C CYS A 52 9.87 -4.84 -21.80
N TYR A 53 9.64 -5.56 -22.90
CA TYR A 53 8.74 -5.13 -23.98
C TYR A 53 7.31 -4.92 -23.48
N ALA A 54 6.76 -5.89 -22.73
CA ALA A 54 5.44 -5.76 -22.12
C ALA A 54 5.36 -4.53 -21.20
N LEU A 55 6.33 -4.35 -20.29
CA LEU A 55 6.40 -3.19 -19.39
C LEU A 55 6.44 -1.86 -20.17
N ARG A 56 7.25 -1.75 -21.22
CA ARG A 56 7.30 -0.53 -22.05
C ARG A 56 5.98 -0.23 -22.76
N THR A 57 5.28 -1.26 -23.23
CA THR A 57 3.94 -1.07 -23.83
C THR A 57 2.88 -0.68 -22.79
N MET A 58 2.97 -1.20 -21.56
CA MET A 58 2.13 -0.77 -20.43
C MET A 58 2.33 0.72 -20.14
N VAL A 59 3.59 1.18 -20.04
CA VAL A 59 3.92 2.59 -19.78
C VAL A 59 3.28 3.52 -20.81
N ALA A 60 3.45 3.21 -22.11
CA ALA A 60 2.88 4.00 -23.19
C ALA A 60 1.34 4.01 -23.17
N PHE A 61 0.71 2.89 -22.82
CA PHE A 61 -0.74 2.81 -22.68
C PHE A 61 -1.26 3.62 -21.48
N ILE A 62 -0.58 3.54 -20.33
CA ILE A 62 -0.92 4.29 -19.10
C ILE A 62 -0.92 5.80 -19.37
N GLU A 63 0.05 6.30 -20.14
CA GLU A 63 0.17 7.73 -20.48
C GLU A 63 -1.04 8.27 -21.26
N CYS A 64 -1.78 7.39 -21.92
CA CYS A 64 -2.96 7.77 -22.69
C CYS A 64 -4.27 7.64 -21.88
N MET A 65 -4.20 7.12 -20.65
CA MET A 65 -5.37 7.00 -19.79
C MET A 65 -5.71 8.34 -19.15
N SER A 66 -6.99 8.69 -19.20
CA SER A 66 -7.59 9.77 -18.41
C SER A 66 -8.73 9.21 -17.55
N SER A 67 -9.13 9.97 -16.52
CA SER A 67 -10.29 9.64 -15.67
C SER A 67 -11.56 9.35 -16.47
N ALA A 68 -11.75 10.03 -17.60
CA ALA A 68 -12.88 9.80 -18.51
C ALA A 68 -12.81 8.43 -19.22
N THR A 69 -11.60 7.96 -19.57
CA THR A 69 -11.39 6.68 -20.26
C THR A 69 -11.42 5.47 -19.33
N LEU A 70 -11.11 5.64 -18.04
CA LEU A 70 -11.10 4.54 -17.06
C LEU A 70 -12.47 3.86 -16.87
N GLN A 71 -13.56 4.53 -17.26
CA GLN A 71 -14.90 3.96 -17.18
C GLN A 71 -15.26 3.07 -18.38
N LEU A 72 -14.48 3.11 -19.47
CA LEU A 72 -14.76 2.35 -20.68
C LEU A 72 -14.38 0.87 -20.48
N PRO A 73 -15.29 -0.09 -20.77
CA PRO A 73 -15.04 -1.52 -20.55
C PRO A 73 -13.72 -2.02 -21.16
N LEU A 74 -13.43 -1.61 -22.41
CA LEU A 74 -12.19 -2.00 -23.11
C LEU A 74 -10.91 -1.57 -22.38
N ILE A 75 -10.95 -0.44 -21.67
CA ILE A 75 -9.83 0.06 -20.87
C ILE A 75 -9.73 -0.74 -19.57
N LYS A 76 -10.86 -1.04 -18.92
CA LYS A 76 -10.91 -1.89 -17.72
C LYS A 76 -10.34 -3.28 -17.99
N ASP A 77 -10.72 -3.90 -19.11
CA ASP A 77 -10.19 -5.22 -19.51
C ASP A 77 -8.67 -5.17 -19.69
N SER A 78 -8.17 -4.11 -20.34
CA SER A 78 -6.73 -3.93 -20.56
C SER A 78 -5.99 -3.76 -19.23
N ILE A 79 -6.55 -3.01 -18.28
CA ILE A 79 -5.98 -2.86 -16.93
C ILE A 79 -5.99 -4.20 -16.17
N GLY A 80 -7.05 -5.00 -16.31
CA GLY A 80 -7.10 -6.35 -15.75
C GLY A 80 -5.99 -7.25 -16.28
N ASP A 81 -5.79 -7.29 -17.60
CA ASP A 81 -4.71 -8.05 -18.23
C ASP A 81 -3.32 -7.51 -17.80
N MET A 82 -3.17 -6.19 -17.62
CA MET A 82 -1.93 -5.60 -17.11
C MET A 82 -1.63 -6.02 -15.67
N LEU A 83 -2.61 -5.99 -14.77
CA LEU A 83 -2.43 -6.39 -13.37
C LEU A 83 -2.02 -7.86 -13.26
N LEU A 84 -2.62 -8.72 -14.09
CA LEU A 84 -2.28 -10.13 -14.20
C LEU A 84 -0.85 -10.34 -14.73
N ALA A 85 -0.42 -9.55 -15.71
CA ALA A 85 0.95 -9.60 -16.19
C ALA A 85 1.95 -9.07 -15.15
N LEU A 86 1.66 -7.94 -14.51
CA LEU A 86 2.50 -7.34 -13.47
C LEU A 86 2.67 -8.29 -12.28
N GLU A 87 1.60 -8.98 -11.86
CA GLU A 87 1.68 -10.04 -10.87
C GLU A 87 2.77 -11.07 -11.21
N GLY A 88 2.67 -11.72 -12.38
CA GLY A 88 3.62 -12.78 -12.73
C GLY A 88 5.04 -12.28 -12.98
N ILE A 89 5.21 -11.05 -13.49
CA ILE A 89 6.54 -10.44 -13.66
C ILE A 89 7.16 -10.14 -12.28
N LEU A 90 6.41 -9.57 -11.34
CA LEU A 90 6.88 -9.33 -9.96
C LEU A 90 7.29 -10.65 -9.28
N GLN A 91 6.48 -11.71 -9.43
CA GLN A 91 6.77 -13.02 -8.85
C GLN A 91 7.96 -13.73 -9.51
N SER A 92 8.33 -13.37 -10.74
CA SER A 92 9.53 -13.91 -11.37
C SER A 92 10.83 -13.40 -10.73
N GLU A 93 10.75 -12.30 -9.96
CA GLU A 93 11.88 -11.67 -9.26
C GLU A 93 13.09 -11.43 -10.19
N ASN A 94 12.84 -11.21 -11.49
CA ASN A 94 13.87 -11.00 -12.49
C ASN A 94 14.58 -9.66 -12.25
N GLU A 95 15.78 -9.72 -11.69
CA GLU A 95 16.55 -8.54 -11.27
C GLU A 95 16.71 -7.47 -12.35
N ARG A 96 16.86 -7.88 -13.63
CA ARG A 96 17.03 -6.95 -14.76
C ARG A 96 15.83 -6.03 -14.94
N ASN A 97 14.63 -6.53 -14.62
CA ASN A 97 13.37 -5.85 -14.86
C ASN A 97 12.66 -5.45 -13.57
N LEU A 98 13.12 -5.87 -12.39
CA LEU A 98 12.39 -5.69 -11.14
C LEU A 98 12.14 -4.22 -10.82
N SER A 99 13.17 -3.37 -10.96
CA SER A 99 13.06 -1.91 -10.77
C SER A 99 12.10 -1.25 -11.77
N LEU A 100 12.14 -1.66 -13.04
CA LEU A 100 11.20 -1.16 -14.04
C LEU A 100 9.78 -1.65 -13.74
N THR A 101 9.63 -2.90 -13.34
CA THR A 101 8.32 -3.51 -13.01
C THR A 101 7.66 -2.73 -11.88
N ILE A 102 8.39 -2.44 -10.81
CA ILE A 102 7.83 -1.69 -9.68
C ILE A 102 7.52 -0.23 -10.03
N GLU A 103 8.27 0.38 -10.95
CA GLU A 103 7.96 1.70 -11.51
C GLU A 103 6.63 1.67 -12.29
N VAL A 104 6.45 0.69 -13.18
CA VAL A 104 5.19 0.52 -13.95
C VAL A 104 4.00 0.28 -13.03
N VAL A 105 4.16 -0.53 -11.97
CA VAL A 105 3.12 -0.73 -10.94
C VAL A 105 2.75 0.61 -10.33
N ASN A 106 3.72 1.37 -9.81
CA ASN A 106 3.44 2.66 -9.17
C ASN A 106 2.77 3.66 -10.14
N LYS A 107 3.20 3.68 -11.40
CA LYS A 107 2.59 4.53 -12.43
C LYS A 107 1.13 4.15 -12.67
N LEU A 108 0.85 2.84 -12.83
CA LEU A 108 -0.52 2.33 -12.99
C LEU A 108 -1.38 2.70 -11.78
N LEU A 109 -0.92 2.41 -10.57
CA LEU A 109 -1.65 2.68 -9.32
C LEU A 109 -1.98 4.17 -9.18
N SER A 110 -1.01 5.04 -9.50
CA SER A 110 -1.20 6.50 -9.47
C SER A 110 -2.25 6.96 -10.47
N SER A 111 -2.27 6.38 -11.67
CA SER A 111 -3.29 6.67 -12.69
C SER A 111 -4.69 6.14 -12.33
N LEU A 112 -4.79 5.05 -11.57
CA LEU A 112 -6.07 4.48 -11.14
C LEU A 112 -6.68 5.23 -9.95
N GLY A 113 -5.85 5.66 -8.99
CA GLY A 113 -6.30 6.27 -7.73
C GLY A 113 -7.36 5.41 -7.03
N SER A 114 -8.48 6.02 -6.67
CA SER A 114 -9.60 5.32 -6.01
C SER A 114 -10.32 4.30 -6.91
N SER A 115 -10.11 4.34 -8.23
CA SER A 115 -10.69 3.37 -9.18
C SER A 115 -10.10 1.97 -9.00
N ILE A 116 -8.99 1.82 -8.27
CA ILE A 116 -8.38 0.52 -8.00
C ILE A 116 -9.33 -0.49 -7.35
N ARG A 117 -10.33 0.00 -6.60
CA ARG A 117 -11.39 -0.83 -5.98
C ARG A 117 -12.17 -1.68 -6.97
N GLN A 118 -12.15 -1.33 -8.25
CA GLN A 118 -12.86 -2.02 -9.31
C GLN A 118 -12.09 -3.23 -9.86
N TYR A 119 -10.83 -3.40 -9.46
CA TYR A 119 -9.94 -4.42 -10.00
C TYR A 119 -9.54 -5.44 -8.93
N HIS A 120 -9.32 -6.68 -9.37
CA HIS A 120 -8.78 -7.73 -8.52
C HIS A 120 -7.26 -7.57 -8.40
N VAL A 121 -6.80 -7.07 -7.25
CA VAL A 121 -5.37 -6.76 -6.99
C VAL A 121 -4.74 -7.66 -5.92
N VAL A 122 -5.43 -8.69 -5.45
CA VAL A 122 -4.97 -9.57 -4.34
C VAL A 122 -3.61 -10.19 -4.65
N GLU A 123 -3.42 -10.73 -5.85
CA GLU A 123 -2.15 -11.38 -6.23
C GLU A 123 -1.01 -10.38 -6.42
N VAL A 124 -1.31 -9.15 -6.87
CA VAL A 124 -0.34 -8.05 -6.90
C VAL A 124 0.06 -7.65 -5.47
N VAL A 125 -0.90 -7.56 -4.55
CA VAL A 125 -0.63 -7.31 -3.12
C VAL A 125 0.26 -8.41 -2.54
N PHE A 126 -0.02 -9.67 -2.84
CA PHE A 126 0.82 -10.79 -2.41
C PHE A 126 2.26 -10.66 -2.94
N ALA A 127 2.43 -10.42 -4.24
CA ALA A 127 3.74 -10.26 -4.87
C ALA A 127 4.52 -9.09 -4.25
N LEU A 128 3.92 -7.90 -4.15
CA LEU A 128 4.55 -6.73 -3.54
C LEU A 128 4.93 -6.97 -2.08
N SER A 129 4.10 -7.69 -1.31
CA SER A 129 4.37 -7.98 0.10
C SER A 129 5.63 -8.83 0.29
N ARG A 130 5.91 -9.75 -0.64
CA ARG A 130 7.16 -10.52 -0.66
C ARG A 130 8.37 -9.64 -0.97
N LEU A 131 8.22 -8.66 -1.87
CA LEU A 131 9.30 -7.76 -2.22
C LEU A 131 9.73 -6.84 -1.06
N VAL A 132 8.83 -6.60 -0.08
CA VAL A 132 9.18 -5.82 1.12
C VAL A 132 10.28 -6.49 1.95
N SER A 133 10.37 -7.83 1.93
CA SER A 133 11.44 -8.57 2.62
C SER A 133 12.76 -8.69 1.85
N LEU A 134 12.85 -8.17 0.63
CA LEU A 134 14.09 -8.23 -0.14
C LEU A 134 15.11 -7.20 0.33
N SER A 135 16.40 -7.52 0.15
CA SER A 135 17.54 -6.67 0.51
C SER A 135 17.84 -5.56 -0.50
N HIS A 136 16.86 -5.15 -1.34
CA HIS A 136 17.05 -4.13 -2.36
C HIS A 136 16.29 -2.84 -2.02
N PRO A 137 16.93 -1.82 -1.41
CA PRO A 137 16.23 -0.69 -0.78
C PRO A 137 15.26 0.07 -1.70
N VAL A 138 15.66 0.32 -2.95
CA VAL A 138 14.80 1.02 -3.94
C VAL A 138 13.51 0.23 -4.21
N VAL A 139 13.63 -1.05 -4.55
CA VAL A 139 12.49 -1.94 -4.79
C VAL A 139 11.63 -2.08 -3.54
N THR A 140 12.24 -2.23 -2.37
CA THR A 140 11.55 -2.33 -1.09
C THR A 140 10.70 -1.10 -0.81
N ILE A 141 11.28 0.11 -0.88
CA ILE A 141 10.56 1.37 -0.65
C ILE A 141 9.44 1.53 -1.69
N SER A 142 9.72 1.33 -2.97
CA SER A 142 8.71 1.43 -4.03
C SER A 142 7.58 0.40 -3.89
N SER A 143 7.86 -0.79 -3.34
CA SER A 143 6.85 -1.81 -3.03
C SER A 143 5.99 -1.44 -1.84
N VAL A 144 6.60 -0.88 -0.79
CA VAL A 144 5.87 -0.35 0.38
C VAL A 144 4.93 0.78 -0.03
N ILE A 145 5.40 1.71 -0.88
CA ILE A 145 4.58 2.80 -1.42
C ILE A 145 3.41 2.24 -2.25
N ALA A 146 3.68 1.31 -3.16
CA ALA A 146 2.66 0.67 -3.99
C ALA A 146 1.59 -0.04 -3.13
N LEU A 147 2.02 -0.84 -2.16
CA LEU A 147 1.12 -1.50 -1.20
C LEU A 147 0.27 -0.48 -0.45
N ASN A 148 0.89 0.53 0.14
CA ASN A 148 0.16 1.52 0.92
C ASN A 148 -0.85 2.29 0.05
N CYS A 149 -0.50 2.59 -1.20
CA CYS A 149 -1.40 3.18 -2.18
C CYS A 149 -2.61 2.28 -2.46
N ILE A 150 -2.41 0.98 -2.69
CA ILE A 150 -3.50 0.02 -2.86
C ILE A 150 -4.38 0.04 -1.61
N LEU A 151 -3.79 -0.16 -0.43
CA LEU A 151 -4.54 -0.34 0.80
C LEU A 151 -5.37 0.89 1.17
N THR A 152 -4.77 2.07 1.14
CA THR A 152 -5.47 3.35 1.41
C THR A 152 -6.63 3.58 0.44
N ASN A 153 -6.44 3.25 -0.83
CA ASN A 153 -7.46 3.43 -1.86
C ASN A 153 -8.56 2.38 -1.85
N LEU A 154 -8.53 1.30 -1.06
CA LEU A 154 -9.60 0.30 -1.04
C LEU A 154 -10.86 0.71 -0.28
N GLY A 155 -10.77 1.74 0.57
CA GLY A 155 -11.88 2.17 1.44
C GLY A 155 -12.25 1.16 2.51
N HIS A 156 -13.43 1.37 3.11
CA HIS A 156 -14.02 0.48 4.11
C HIS A 156 -14.84 -0.62 3.45
N MET A 157 -14.19 -1.57 2.79
CA MET A 157 -14.90 -2.74 2.27
C MET A 157 -14.97 -3.83 3.33
N ARG A 158 -16.18 -4.28 3.67
CA ARG A 158 -16.44 -5.52 4.42
C ARG A 158 -16.81 -6.65 3.44
N SER A 159 -16.01 -6.81 2.38
CA SER A 159 -16.25 -7.78 1.31
C SER A 159 -15.31 -8.99 1.40
N GLU A 160 -15.61 -10.05 0.66
CA GLU A 160 -14.74 -11.22 0.51
C GLU A 160 -13.30 -10.85 0.11
N VAL A 161 -13.16 -9.90 -0.82
CA VAL A 161 -11.88 -9.33 -1.27
C VAL A 161 -11.06 -8.76 -0.10
N TYR A 162 -11.71 -8.17 0.91
CA TYR A 162 -11.03 -7.65 2.09
C TYR A 162 -10.34 -8.75 2.91
N MET A 163 -10.99 -9.92 3.01
CA MET A 163 -10.45 -11.09 3.69
C MET A 163 -9.36 -11.77 2.85
N GLU A 164 -9.51 -11.84 1.54
CA GLU A 164 -8.48 -12.36 0.63
C GLU A 164 -7.21 -11.51 0.69
N MET A 165 -7.35 -10.19 0.72
CA MET A 165 -6.20 -9.30 0.89
C MET A 165 -5.50 -9.50 2.22
N TRP A 166 -6.26 -9.66 3.31
CA TRP A 166 -5.65 -9.97 4.60
C TRP A 166 -4.87 -11.29 4.55
N LYS A 167 -5.46 -12.34 3.97
CA LYS A 167 -4.78 -13.63 3.81
C LYS A 167 -3.50 -13.51 2.97
N ALA A 168 -3.51 -12.70 1.91
CA ALA A 168 -2.33 -12.45 1.10
C ALA A 168 -1.22 -11.75 1.91
N LEU A 169 -1.57 -10.74 2.69
CA LEU A 169 -0.66 -10.02 3.58
C LEU A 169 -0.08 -10.95 4.68
N GLU A 170 -0.93 -11.75 5.32
CA GLU A 170 -0.53 -12.75 6.32
C GLU A 170 0.41 -13.81 5.74
N LYS A 171 0.06 -14.36 4.57
CA LYS A 171 0.89 -15.36 3.89
C LYS A 171 2.28 -14.83 3.55
N ALA A 172 2.42 -13.53 3.32
CA ALA A 172 3.70 -12.86 3.07
C ALA A 172 4.42 -12.40 4.36
N ASN A 173 3.88 -12.67 5.56
CA ASN A 173 4.42 -12.24 6.85
C ASN A 173 4.69 -10.73 6.94
N ILE A 174 3.87 -9.91 6.26
CA ILE A 174 4.18 -8.49 6.05
C ILE A 174 4.34 -7.70 7.35
N VAL A 175 3.49 -7.95 8.35
CA VAL A 175 3.54 -7.25 9.64
C VAL A 175 4.84 -7.54 10.37
N HIS A 176 5.29 -8.80 10.34
CA HIS A 176 6.55 -9.21 10.93
C HIS A 176 7.74 -8.58 10.21
N ASN A 177 7.75 -8.64 8.87
CA ASN A 177 8.82 -8.07 8.05
C ASN A 177 8.96 -6.56 8.25
N ILE A 178 7.85 -5.81 8.27
CA ILE A 178 7.89 -4.37 8.55
C ILE A 178 8.32 -4.10 10.00
N SER A 179 7.86 -4.92 10.96
CA SER A 179 8.27 -4.78 12.36
C SER A 179 9.78 -4.96 12.54
N LEU A 180 10.39 -5.94 11.85
CA LEU A 180 11.84 -6.12 11.83
C LEU A 180 12.54 -4.93 11.17
N ALA A 181 12.07 -4.50 9.99
CA ALA A 181 12.61 -3.34 9.30
C ALA A 181 12.62 -2.06 10.16
N LEU A 182 11.58 -1.84 10.96
CA LEU A 182 11.51 -0.70 11.88
C LEU A 182 12.41 -0.86 13.11
N GLN A 183 12.62 -2.09 13.59
CA GLN A 183 13.56 -2.38 14.69
C GLN A 183 15.02 -2.18 14.27
N ASP A 184 15.36 -2.64 13.07
CA ASP A 184 16.71 -2.61 12.52
C ASP A 184 17.07 -1.23 11.93
N TYR A 185 16.11 -0.31 11.85
CA TYR A 185 16.32 1.05 11.38
C TYR A 185 17.34 1.79 12.26
N PHE A 186 18.43 2.21 11.63
CA PHE A 186 19.48 3.02 12.24
C PHE A 186 19.68 4.35 11.50
N VAL A 187 19.66 5.43 12.26
CA VAL A 187 19.93 6.79 11.76
C VAL A 187 21.35 6.84 11.18
N GLY A 188 21.49 7.41 9.98
CA GLY A 188 22.77 7.51 9.26
C GLY A 188 23.13 6.28 8.41
N ILE A 189 22.46 5.15 8.61
CA ILE A 189 22.61 3.94 7.78
C ILE A 189 21.44 3.82 6.81
N SER A 190 20.22 3.97 7.31
CA SER A 190 18.98 3.92 6.53
C SER A 190 18.44 5.32 6.28
N SER A 191 17.77 5.52 5.14
CA SER A 191 17.12 6.81 4.84
C SER A 191 15.91 7.04 5.74
N SER A 192 15.62 8.29 6.13
CA SER A 192 14.39 8.60 6.88
C SER A 192 13.14 8.23 6.08
N GLU A 193 13.20 8.34 4.75
CA GLU A 193 12.16 7.86 3.83
C GLU A 193 11.80 6.39 4.05
N TYR A 194 12.79 5.52 4.30
CA TYR A 194 12.55 4.11 4.58
C TYR A 194 11.66 3.93 5.82
N PHE A 195 11.98 4.61 6.92
CA PHE A 195 11.20 4.56 8.15
C PHE A 195 9.79 5.14 7.96
N ILE A 196 9.69 6.28 7.29
CA ILE A 196 8.42 6.97 7.02
C ILE A 196 7.49 6.07 6.20
N GLN A 197 7.98 5.43 5.14
CA GLN A 197 7.15 4.57 4.31
C GLN A 197 6.76 3.28 5.03
N MET A 198 7.68 2.64 5.75
CA MET A 198 7.40 1.42 6.54
C MET A 198 6.36 1.69 7.63
N SER A 199 6.53 2.78 8.40
CA SER A 199 5.57 3.17 9.44
C SER A 199 4.21 3.54 8.86
N SER A 200 4.16 4.21 7.71
CA SER A 200 2.91 4.56 7.01
C SER A 200 2.14 3.30 6.57
N LEU A 201 2.82 2.32 5.97
CA LEU A 201 2.21 1.06 5.59
C LEU A 201 1.72 0.27 6.81
N LEU A 202 2.55 0.15 7.86
CA LEU A 202 2.17 -0.56 9.08
C LEU A 202 0.96 0.09 9.75
N LYS A 203 0.92 1.42 9.85
CA LYS A 203 -0.24 2.18 10.34
C LYS A 203 -1.50 1.80 9.55
N THR A 204 -1.44 1.81 8.22
CA THR A 204 -2.58 1.45 7.37
C THR A 204 -3.07 0.04 7.63
N ILE A 205 -2.16 -0.92 7.80
CA ILE A 205 -2.49 -2.32 8.11
C ILE A 205 -3.16 -2.41 9.50
N LEU A 206 -2.57 -1.82 10.53
CA LEU A 206 -3.08 -1.83 11.91
C LEU A 206 -4.46 -1.19 12.01
N TRP A 207 -4.70 -0.13 11.24
CA TRP A 207 -5.98 0.55 11.21
C TRP A 207 -7.07 -0.31 10.58
N LYS A 208 -6.76 -0.96 9.46
CA LYS A 208 -7.70 -1.81 8.72
C LYS A 208 -7.98 -3.12 9.44
N TRP A 209 -6.95 -3.90 9.77
CA TRP A 209 -7.12 -5.26 10.31
C TRP A 209 -6.76 -5.31 11.80
N PRO A 210 -7.75 -5.31 12.72
CA PRO A 210 -7.47 -5.28 14.15
C PRO A 210 -6.64 -6.48 14.64
N SER A 211 -6.77 -7.64 13.99
CA SER A 211 -5.99 -8.86 14.29
C SER A 211 -4.49 -8.65 14.18
N SER A 212 -4.04 -7.77 13.27
CA SER A 212 -2.62 -7.46 13.07
C SER A 212 -1.95 -6.76 14.27
N ARG A 213 -2.74 -6.11 15.14
CA ARG A 213 -2.22 -5.28 16.23
C ARG A 213 -1.46 -6.08 17.28
N TYR A 214 -1.91 -7.31 17.55
CA TYR A 214 -1.30 -8.18 18.56
C TYR A 214 0.20 -8.36 18.33
N CYS A 215 0.61 -8.73 17.12
CA CYS A 215 2.00 -8.99 16.78
C CYS A 215 2.92 -7.76 16.91
N VAL A 216 2.34 -6.55 16.90
CA VAL A 216 3.08 -5.29 16.99
C VAL A 216 3.21 -4.84 18.45
N TRP A 217 2.10 -4.67 19.19
CA TRP A 217 2.20 -4.19 20.57
C TRP A 217 2.82 -5.22 21.53
N SER A 218 2.73 -6.52 21.23
CA SER A 218 3.37 -7.56 22.04
C SER A 218 4.88 -7.67 21.81
N ASN A 219 5.39 -7.06 20.74
CA ASN A 219 6.82 -7.03 20.46
C ASN A 219 7.51 -5.94 21.29
N CYS A 220 8.01 -6.31 22.46
CA CYS A 220 8.68 -5.40 23.39
C CYS A 220 9.89 -4.67 22.77
N ASN A 221 10.66 -5.34 21.90
CA ASN A 221 11.83 -4.74 21.27
C ASN A 221 11.42 -3.62 20.30
N LEU A 222 10.42 -3.88 19.45
CA LEU A 222 9.86 -2.84 18.58
C LEU A 222 9.31 -1.67 19.40
N MET A 223 8.53 -1.95 20.45
CA MET A 223 7.96 -0.89 21.29
C MET A 223 9.04 -0.01 21.96
N ALA A 224 10.13 -0.61 22.44
CA ALA A 224 11.27 0.13 22.98
C ALA A 224 11.94 1.00 21.90
N LYS A 225 12.22 0.43 20.72
CA LYS A 225 12.80 1.18 19.59
C LYS A 225 11.92 2.32 19.11
N LEU A 226 10.60 2.16 19.09
CA LEU A 226 9.67 3.24 18.79
C LEU A 226 9.77 4.36 19.84
N GLY A 227 9.88 4.01 21.13
CA GLY A 227 10.10 4.97 22.21
C GLY A 227 11.41 5.75 22.05
N ASP A 228 12.51 5.12 21.65
CA ASP A 228 13.78 5.79 21.37
C ASP A 228 13.63 6.83 20.25
N ARG A 229 12.83 6.53 19.24
CA ARG A 229 12.63 7.38 18.04
C ARG A 229 11.72 8.58 18.27
N LEU A 230 11.05 8.69 19.41
CA LEU A 230 10.34 9.93 19.79
C LEU A 230 11.29 11.10 20.12
N SER A 231 12.57 10.80 20.33
CA SER A 231 13.62 11.81 20.54
C SER A 231 14.46 12.07 19.27
N ASP A 232 14.00 11.60 18.11
CA ASP A 232 14.70 11.79 16.84
C ASP A 232 14.67 13.27 16.39
N PRO A 233 15.75 13.82 15.80
CA PRO A 233 15.75 15.18 15.30
C PRO A 233 14.80 15.39 14.10
N ASP A 234 14.45 14.35 13.33
CA ASP A 234 13.52 14.46 12.21
C ASP A 234 12.07 14.35 12.70
N SER A 235 11.34 15.46 12.64
CA SER A 235 9.93 15.53 13.05
C SER A 235 9.03 14.54 12.29
N LYS A 236 9.39 14.15 11.07
CA LYS A 236 8.63 13.16 10.29
C LYS A 236 8.75 11.76 10.89
N ILE A 237 9.90 11.41 11.47
CA ILE A 237 10.10 10.14 12.18
C ILE A 237 9.24 10.13 13.44
N ILE A 238 9.27 11.20 14.23
CA ILE A 238 8.45 11.34 15.44
C ILE A 238 6.95 11.20 15.09
N VAL A 239 6.49 11.91 14.05
CA VAL A 239 5.11 11.81 13.53
C VAL A 239 4.78 10.36 13.12
N GLY A 240 5.71 9.66 12.46
CA GLY A 240 5.55 8.25 12.10
C GLY A 240 5.33 7.35 13.32
N VAL A 241 6.13 7.54 14.38
CA VAL A 241 5.99 6.81 15.65
C VAL A 241 4.65 7.10 16.32
N LEU A 242 4.28 8.38 16.47
CA LEU A 242 3.02 8.78 17.11
C LEU A 242 1.80 8.21 16.38
N ASN A 243 1.86 8.15 15.05
CA ASN A 243 0.85 7.53 14.21
C ASN A 243 0.72 6.03 14.44
N LEU A 244 1.84 5.31 14.62
CA LEU A 244 1.82 3.88 14.95
C LEU A 244 1.22 3.66 16.34
N CYS A 245 1.67 4.41 17.35
CA CYS A 245 1.13 4.33 18.69
C CYS A 245 -0.38 4.63 18.71
N SER A 246 -0.84 5.61 17.93
CA SER A 246 -2.28 5.90 17.73
C SER A 246 -3.03 4.70 17.15
N ALA A 247 -2.47 4.05 16.12
CA ALA A 247 -3.09 2.87 15.51
C ALA A 247 -3.16 1.67 16.47
N LEU A 248 -2.19 1.52 17.37
CA LEU A 248 -2.19 0.50 18.42
C LEU A 248 -3.21 0.81 19.52
N ALA A 249 -3.33 2.07 19.92
CA ALA A 249 -4.30 2.55 20.91
C ALA A 249 -5.77 2.39 20.48
N LEU A 250 -6.04 2.01 19.23
CA LEU A 250 -7.39 1.63 18.78
C LEU A 250 -7.92 0.34 19.41
N CYS A 251 -7.07 -0.46 20.08
CA CYS A 251 -7.50 -1.59 20.90
C CYS A 251 -7.09 -1.39 22.37
N GLY A 252 -7.90 -1.92 23.30
CA GLY A 252 -7.68 -1.75 24.74
C GLY A 252 -6.32 -2.27 25.20
N ASN A 253 -5.88 -3.43 24.71
CA ASN A 253 -4.58 -4.00 25.07
C ASN A 253 -3.40 -3.16 24.56
N GLY A 254 -3.50 -2.65 23.32
CA GLY A 254 -2.48 -1.75 22.77
C GLY A 254 -2.40 -0.43 23.53
N ALA A 255 -3.55 0.13 23.91
CA ALA A 255 -3.62 1.33 24.75
C ALA A 255 -3.00 1.09 26.13
N LEU A 256 -3.37 -0.01 26.81
CA LEU A 256 -2.77 -0.41 28.08
C LEU A 256 -1.26 -0.55 27.97
N LYS A 257 -0.77 -1.20 26.91
CA LYS A 257 0.67 -1.41 26.74
C LYS A 257 1.46 -0.10 26.58
N ILE A 258 0.85 0.91 25.98
CA ILE A 258 1.42 2.26 25.89
C ILE A 258 1.39 2.94 27.27
N LEU A 259 0.29 2.82 28.02
CA LEU A 259 0.14 3.44 29.34
C LEU A 259 1.06 2.82 30.40
N GLU A 260 1.31 1.52 30.34
CA GLU A 260 2.25 0.80 31.22
C GLU A 260 3.71 1.16 30.96
N ASN A 261 4.03 1.67 29.76
CA ASN A 261 5.38 2.10 29.42
C ASN A 261 5.53 3.59 29.76
N GLU A 262 5.94 3.86 31.01
CA GLU A 262 6.09 5.23 31.54
C GLU A 262 7.04 6.10 30.69
N GLU A 263 8.13 5.51 30.18
CA GLU A 263 9.09 6.23 29.34
C GLU A 263 8.47 6.65 28.01
N LEU A 264 7.80 5.70 27.32
CA LEU A 264 7.10 5.98 26.07
C LEU A 264 6.00 7.02 26.29
N LEU A 265 5.19 6.87 27.34
CA LEU A 265 4.12 7.80 27.67
C LEU A 265 4.67 9.21 27.96
N SER A 266 5.74 9.31 28.76
CA SER A 266 6.41 10.59 29.05
C SER A 266 6.89 11.28 27.78
N LYS A 267 7.54 10.55 26.86
CA LYS A 267 7.98 11.09 25.56
C LYS A 267 6.81 11.54 24.68
N ILE A 268 5.69 10.82 24.69
CA ILE A 268 4.46 11.24 23.99
C ILE A 268 3.91 12.54 24.58
N VAL A 269 3.93 12.70 25.90
CA VAL A 269 3.49 13.94 26.56
C VAL A 269 4.44 15.10 26.25
N CYS A 270 5.76 14.89 26.28
CA CYS A 270 6.75 15.90 25.86
C CYS A 270 6.58 16.32 24.40
N ALA A 271 6.08 15.44 23.53
CA ALA A 271 5.77 15.78 22.14
C ALA A 271 4.64 16.84 22.00
N LEU A 272 3.92 17.18 23.08
CA LEU A 272 2.95 18.29 23.13
C LEU A 272 3.57 19.66 23.41
N GLU A 273 4.82 19.72 23.85
CA GLU A 273 5.49 20.96 24.24
C GLU A 273 5.56 21.96 23.09
N SER A 274 5.44 23.25 23.39
CA SER A 274 5.44 24.33 22.39
C SER A 274 6.73 24.42 21.57
N SER A 275 7.83 23.84 22.08
CA SER A 275 9.12 23.70 21.40
C SER A 275 9.08 22.74 20.20
N GLN A 276 8.08 21.86 20.13
CA GLN A 276 7.95 20.83 19.10
C GLN A 276 7.27 21.35 17.84
N ASP A 277 7.57 20.69 16.72
CA ASP A 277 6.91 20.97 15.43
C ASP A 277 5.38 20.88 15.55
N TYR A 278 4.68 21.70 14.79
CA TYR A 278 3.22 21.74 14.81
C TYR A 278 2.59 20.37 14.54
N ASN A 279 3.10 19.61 13.56
CA ASN A 279 2.53 18.31 13.22
C ASN A 279 2.77 17.27 14.32
N VAL A 280 3.93 17.32 14.97
CA VAL A 280 4.26 16.46 16.12
C VAL A 280 3.25 16.69 17.24
N ARG A 281 2.99 17.95 17.60
CA ARG A 281 2.02 18.31 18.63
C ARG A 281 0.60 17.84 18.30
N VAL A 282 0.18 17.98 17.03
CA VAL A 282 -1.15 17.55 16.58
C VAL A 282 -1.31 16.03 16.72
N GLU A 283 -0.32 15.23 16.30
CA GLU A 283 -0.39 13.78 16.42
C GLU A 283 -0.26 13.31 17.88
N ALA A 284 0.56 13.98 18.69
CA ALA A 284 0.67 13.72 20.12
C ALA A 284 -0.66 13.99 20.85
N LEU A 285 -1.38 15.04 20.46
CA LEU A 285 -2.71 15.33 21.02
C LEU A 285 -3.73 14.25 20.64
N LYS A 286 -3.72 13.80 19.38
CA LYS A 286 -4.63 12.75 18.90
C LYS A 286 -4.46 11.45 19.68
N ILE A 287 -3.22 11.02 19.95
CA ILE A 287 -3.00 9.81 20.73
C ILE A 287 -3.44 9.98 22.19
N CYS A 288 -3.17 11.12 22.84
CA CYS A 288 -3.63 11.38 24.20
C CYS A 288 -5.17 11.34 24.30
N GLN A 289 -5.87 11.89 23.30
CA GLN A 289 -7.33 11.79 23.21
C GLN A 289 -7.80 10.34 23.01
N GLN A 290 -7.10 9.54 22.21
CA GLN A 290 -7.45 8.13 22.02
C GLN A 290 -7.24 7.31 23.30
N LEU A 291 -6.13 7.52 24.00
CA LEU A 291 -5.83 6.83 25.26
C LEU A 291 -6.87 7.18 26.34
N SER A 292 -7.26 8.45 26.47
CA SER A 292 -8.30 8.85 27.45
C SER A 292 -9.65 8.18 27.17
N VAL A 293 -10.05 8.07 25.90
CA VAL A 293 -11.27 7.35 25.50
C VAL A 293 -11.20 5.86 25.86
N GLN A 294 -10.05 5.20 25.67
CA GLN A 294 -9.92 3.78 26.04
C GLN A 294 -9.96 3.57 27.56
N ILE A 295 -9.31 4.45 28.34
CA ILE A 295 -9.36 4.40 29.81
C ILE A 295 -10.81 4.55 30.30
N MET A 296 -11.57 5.48 29.73
CA MET A 296 -12.98 5.66 30.10
C MET A 296 -13.83 4.43 29.76
N LYS A 297 -13.59 3.77 28.63
CA LYS A 297 -14.30 2.53 28.26
C LYS A 297 -14.00 1.37 29.21
N GLN A 298 -12.78 1.27 29.72
CA GLN A 298 -12.39 0.21 30.64
C GLN A 298 -12.93 0.40 32.07
N ARG A 299 -13.28 1.63 32.48
CA ARG A 299 -13.87 1.90 33.80
C ARG A 299 -15.39 1.65 33.87
N ILE A 300 -16.05 1.43 32.73
CA ILE A 300 -17.50 1.24 32.62
C ILE A 300 -17.86 -0.26 32.51
N LEU A 301 -16.87 -1.13 32.27
CA LEU A 301 -16.99 -2.60 32.27
C LEU A 301 -16.48 -3.17 33.60
#